data_AF-A0A3A9E8W5-F1
#
_entry.id   AF-A0A3A9E8W5-F1
#
_cell.length_a   1.000
_cell.length_b   1.000
_cell.length_c   1.000
_cell.angle_alpha   90.00
_cell.angle_beta   90.00
_cell.angle_gamma   90.00
#
_symmetry.space_group_name_H-M   'P 1'
#
loop_
_entity.id
_entity.type
_entity.pdbx_description
1 polymer ?
#
loop_
_entity_poly.entity_id
_entity_poly.type
_entity_poly.pdbx_seq_one_letter_code
_entity_poly.pdbx_strand_id
1 'polypeptide(L)'
;MEEPIRESIRELEEMKVGEYFPILVQMWFEEFGGKVLTFQVYHYTDYNYMLRVLMAEGDKVTQVRTDIFSPERSFIVTEGEIFNGGI
;
A
#
# COMPACT_ATOMS: atom_id res chain seq x y z
N MET A 1 29.89 10.29 -7.50
CA MET A 1 28.72 9.89 -8.30
C MET A 1 28.25 8.60 -7.66
N GLU A 2 27.27 8.68 -6.76
CA GLU A 2 26.74 7.49 -6.10
C GLU A 2 25.81 6.74 -7.06
N GLU A 3 25.69 5.43 -6.90
CA GLU A 3 24.91 4.60 -7.81
C GLU A 3 23.42 4.96 -7.72
N PRO A 4 22.69 5.02 -8.86
CA PRO A 4 21.27 5.42 -8.90
C PRO A 4 20.35 4.52 -8.07
N ILE A 5 20.78 3.27 -7.79
CA ILE A 5 20.09 2.33 -6.89
C ILE A 5 20.12 2.84 -5.43
N ARG A 6 21.18 3.52 -5.03
CA ARG A 6 21.35 4.02 -3.66
C ARG A 6 20.52 5.28 -3.41
N GLU A 7 20.37 6.13 -4.43
CA GLU A 7 19.49 7.30 -4.38
C GLU A 7 18.01 6.89 -4.33
N SER A 8 17.60 5.91 -5.12
CA SER A 8 16.22 5.39 -5.08
C SER A 8 15.88 4.69 -3.76
N ILE A 9 16.82 3.99 -3.13
CA ILE A 9 16.64 3.45 -1.77
C ILE A 9 16.54 4.57 -0.74
N ARG A 10 17.35 5.64 -0.88
CA ARG A 10 17.30 6.79 0.03
C ARG A 10 15.98 7.57 -0.12
N GLU A 11 15.44 7.71 -1.32
CA GLU A 11 14.11 8.31 -1.54
C GLU A 11 12.99 7.47 -0.91
N LEU A 12 13.06 6.13 -1.00
CA LEU A 12 12.15 5.22 -0.28
C LEU A 12 12.27 5.35 1.25
N GLU A 13 13.46 5.64 1.77
CA GLU A 13 13.73 5.86 3.20
C GLU A 13 13.35 7.28 3.67
N GLU A 14 13.45 8.28 2.78
CA GLU A 14 13.21 9.71 3.06
C GLU A 14 11.80 10.20 2.68
N MET A 15 10.99 9.36 2.02
CA MET A 15 9.56 9.56 1.84
C MET A 15 8.85 9.57 3.20
N LYS A 16 9.00 10.70 3.90
CA LYS A 16 8.07 11.15 4.91
C LYS A 16 6.72 11.21 4.23
N VAL A 17 5.93 10.14 4.42
CA VAL A 17 4.50 10.10 4.16
C VAL A 17 3.92 11.37 4.78
N GLY A 18 3.71 12.40 3.96
CA GLY A 18 3.36 13.72 4.47
C GLY A 18 1.96 13.64 5.05
N GLU A 19 1.79 13.53 6.37
CA GLU A 19 0.51 13.45 7.10
C GLU A 19 -0.64 12.64 6.42
N TYR A 20 -0.33 11.72 5.52
CA TYR A 20 -1.34 10.95 4.79
C TYR A 20 -1.73 9.77 5.66
N PHE A 21 -2.83 9.94 6.38
CA PHE A 21 -3.48 8.84 7.07
C PHE A 21 -4.03 7.87 6.01
N PRO A 22 -3.65 6.59 6.03
CA PRO A 22 -4.15 5.62 5.06
C PRO A 22 -5.68 5.54 5.14
N ILE A 23 -6.35 5.77 4.01
CA ILE A 23 -7.81 5.82 3.93
C ILE A 23 -8.32 4.42 3.66
N LEU A 24 -9.16 3.86 4.55
CA LEU A 24 -9.79 2.56 4.33
C LEU A 24 -10.77 2.68 3.15
N VAL A 25 -10.53 1.90 2.11
CA VAL A 25 -11.32 1.92 0.87
C VAL A 25 -12.31 0.76 0.82
N GLN A 26 -11.89 -0.41 1.30
CA GLN A 26 -12.71 -1.61 1.30
C GLN A 26 -12.33 -2.53 2.46
N MET A 27 -13.33 -3.25 2.98
CA MET A 27 -13.14 -4.28 3.98
C MET A 27 -14.06 -5.46 3.71
N TRP A 28 -13.57 -6.68 3.91
CA TRP A 28 -14.38 -7.89 3.92
C TRP A 28 -13.83 -8.93 4.89
N PHE A 29 -14.63 -9.96 5.15
CA PHE A 29 -14.36 -10.97 6.17
C PHE A 29 -14.56 -12.37 5.63
N GLU A 30 -13.78 -13.32 6.13
CA GLU A 30 -13.96 -14.75 5.87
C GLU A 30 -13.87 -15.52 7.19
N GLU A 31 -14.90 -16.32 7.48
CA GLU A 31 -14.98 -17.12 8.70
C GLU A 31 -14.63 -18.58 8.42
N PHE A 32 -13.78 -19.17 9.25
CA PHE A 32 -13.44 -20.59 9.18
C PHE A 32 -12.98 -21.11 10.54
N GLY A 33 -13.55 -22.24 11.00
CA GLY A 33 -13.09 -22.94 12.20
C GLY A 33 -13.03 -22.08 13.47
N GLY A 34 -13.98 -21.15 13.65
CA GLY A 34 -14.01 -20.23 14.80
C GLY A 34 -13.03 -19.04 14.71
N LYS A 35 -12.39 -18.86 13.56
CA LYS A 35 -11.50 -17.73 13.25
C LYS A 35 -12.17 -16.84 12.22
N VAL A 36 -11.83 -15.56 12.26
CA VAL A 36 -12.27 -14.57 11.27
C VAL A 36 -11.03 -13.92 10.66
N LEU A 37 -10.84 -14.08 9.35
CA LEU A 37 -9.91 -13.25 8.59
C LEU A 37 -10.61 -11.94 8.23
N THR A 38 -9.96 -10.82 8.52
CA THR A 38 -10.35 -9.49 8.07
C THR A 38 -9.36 -9.04 7.02
N PHE A 39 -9.87 -8.66 5.85
CA PHE A 39 -9.10 -8.10 4.76
C PHE A 39 -9.44 -6.62 4.65
N GLN A 40 -8.41 -5.77 4.74
CA GLN A 40 -8.56 -4.32 4.76
C GLN A 40 -7.72 -3.73 3.64
N VAL A 41 -8.34 -3.00 2.72
CA VAL A 41 -7.64 -2.30 1.64
C VAL A 41 -7.62 -0.82 1.96
N TYR A 42 -6.42 -0.25 2.05
CA TYR A 42 -6.20 1.17 2.27
C TYR A 42 -5.62 1.82 1.02
N HIS A 43 -6.01 3.06 0.73
CA HIS A 43 -5.22 3.93 -0.14
C HIS A 43 -4.00 4.38 0.66
N TYR A 44 -2.80 4.16 0.10
CA TYR A 44 -1.54 4.33 0.83
C TYR A 44 -0.74 5.55 0.35
N THR A 45 -0.40 5.60 -0.94
CA THR A 45 0.25 6.74 -1.61
C THR A 45 -0.29 6.85 -3.03
N ASP A 46 -0.27 8.02 -3.67
CA ASP A 46 -0.66 8.32 -5.06
C ASP A 46 -1.60 7.29 -5.71
N TYR A 47 -0.99 6.20 -6.16
CA TYR A 47 -1.57 5.13 -6.95
C TYR A 47 -1.46 3.73 -6.35
N ASN A 48 -0.96 3.64 -5.12
CA ASN A 48 -0.67 2.42 -4.40
C ASN A 48 -1.73 2.18 -3.31
N TYR A 49 -2.04 0.91 -3.13
CA TYR A 49 -2.94 0.41 -2.11
C TYR A 49 -2.19 -0.52 -1.18
N MET A 50 -2.61 -0.58 0.07
CA MET A 50 -2.12 -1.54 1.05
C MET A 50 -3.23 -2.54 1.38
N LEU A 51 -2.97 -3.82 1.19
CA LEU A 51 -3.77 -4.90 1.76
C LEU A 51 -3.19 -5.24 3.13
N ARG A 52 -4.04 -5.14 4.16
CA ARG A 52 -3.74 -5.62 5.50
C ARG A 52 -4.69 -6.76 5.85
N VAL A 53 -4.12 -7.91 6.19
CA VAL A 53 -4.85 -9.11 6.58
C VAL A 53 -4.66 -9.38 8.06
N LEU A 54 -5.76 -9.39 8.81
CA LEU A 54 -5.79 -9.67 10.24
C LEU A 54 -6.56 -10.96 10.49
N MET A 55 -6.16 -11.75 11.47
CA MET A 55 -6.92 -12.90 11.94
C MET A 55 -7.36 -12.65 13.37
N ALA A 56 -8.66 -12.75 13.61
CA ALA A 56 -9.25 -12.75 14.94
C ALA A 56 -9.59 -14.18 15.37
N GLU A 57 -9.18 -14.57 16.57
CA GLU A 57 -9.49 -15.86 17.21
C GLU A 57 -9.77 -15.60 18.69
N GLY A 58 -11.04 -15.74 19.10
CA GLY A 58 -11.47 -15.35 20.45
C GLY A 58 -11.24 -13.86 20.70
N ASP A 59 -10.40 -13.55 21.69
CA ASP A 59 -10.00 -12.19 22.09
C ASP A 59 -8.69 -11.72 21.44
N LYS A 60 -8.04 -12.56 20.63
CA LYS A 60 -6.75 -12.26 20.01
C LYS A 60 -6.92 -11.81 18.57
N VAL A 61 -6.23 -10.72 18.22
CA VAL A 61 -6.10 -10.24 16.84
C VAL A 61 -4.63 -10.28 16.45
N THR A 62 -4.32 -11.00 15.38
CA THR A 62 -2.95 -11.14 14.86
C THR A 62 -2.87 -10.61 13.43
N GLN A 63 -1.83 -9.83 13.12
CA GLN A 63 -1.56 -9.45 11.73
C GLN A 63 -0.94 -10.65 10.99
N VAL A 64 -1.61 -11.10 9.95
CA VAL A 64 -1.19 -12.26 9.14
C VAL A 64 -0.28 -11.80 8.01
N ARG A 65 -0.67 -10.73 7.32
CA ARG A 65 0.03 -10.24 6.13
C ARG A 65 -0.23 -8.76 5.91
N THR A 66 0.78 -8.09 5.36
CA THR A 66 0.65 -6.75 4.79
C THR A 66 1.36 -6.74 3.45
N ASP A 67 0.65 -6.35 2.41
CA ASP A 67 1.20 -6.17 1.06
C ASP A 67 0.86 -4.79 0.54
N ILE A 68 1.75 -4.23 -0.27
CA ILE A 68 1.46 -3.05 -1.08
C ILE A 68 1.30 -3.52 -2.51
N PHE A 69 0.25 -3.02 -3.18
CA PHE A 69 -0.02 -3.33 -4.57
C PHE A 69 -0.51 -2.10 -5.33
N SER A 70 -0.23 -2.09 -6.61
CA SER A 70 -0.61 -1.00 -7.51
C SER A 70 -1.37 -1.63 -8.67
N PRO A 71 -2.57 -1.12 -9.02
CA PRO A 71 -3.25 -1.61 -10.21
C PRO A 71 -2.42 -1.28 -11.45
N GLU A 72 -2.50 -2.13 -12.47
CA GLU A 72 -1.91 -1.87 -13.78
C GLU A 72 -2.50 -0.59 -14.37
N ARG A 73 -1.63 0.25 -14.94
CA ARG A 73 -1.99 1.56 -15.46
C ARG A 73 -1.28 1.83 -16.77
N SER A 74 -1.94 2.59 -17.63
CA SER A 74 -1.33 3.19 -18.81
C SER A 74 -1.54 4.69 -18.74
N PHE A 75 -0.48 5.44 -19.05
CA PHE A 75 -0.52 6.89 -19.10
C PHE A 75 -0.28 7.33 -20.54
N ILE A 76 -1.10 8.27 -21.01
CA ILE A 76 -0.83 8.99 -22.25
C ILE A 76 -0.16 10.29 -21.84
N VAL A 77 1.09 10.47 -22.23
CA VAL A 77 1.84 11.70 -21.96
C VAL A 77 1.75 12.59 -23.19
N THR A 78 1.28 13.82 -23.00
CA THR A 78 1.30 14.83 -24.07
C THR A 78 2.68 15.47 -24.13
N GLU A 79 3.19 15.72 -25.34
CA GLU A 79 4.48 16.39 -25.52
C GLU A 79 4.51 17.74 -24.78
N GLY A 80 5.47 17.91 -23.87
CA GLY A 80 5.61 19.09 -23.02
C GLY A 80 5.07 18.94 -21.58
N GLU A 81 4.36 17.85 -21.26
CA GLU A 81 3.91 17.57 -19.90
C GLU A 81 4.96 16.80 -19.09
N ILE A 82 5.21 17.23 -17.85
CA ILE A 82 6.10 16.53 -16.93
C ILE A 82 5.29 15.44 -16.22
N PHE A 83 5.61 14.17 -16.47
CA PHE A 83 5.02 13.04 -15.78
C PHE A 83 5.67 12.83 -14.41
N ASN A 84 4.89 13.01 -13.34
CA ASN A 84 5.30 12.62 -11.99
C ASN A 84 4.69 11.25 -11.69
N GLY A 85 5.51 10.21 -11.78
CA GLY A 85 5.07 8.82 -11.70
C GLY A 85 4.67 8.33 -10.31
N GLY A 86 4.77 9.18 -9.28
CA GLY A 86 4.61 8.78 -7.90
C GLY A 86 5.67 7.77 -7.50
N ILE A 87 6.78 8.26 -6.97
CA ILE A 87 7.73 7.42 -6.22
C ILE A 87 7.19 7.39 -4.80
#